data_AF-A0A3D2XIL8-F1
#
_entry.id   AF-A0A3D2XIL8-F1
#
_cell.length_a   1.000
_cell.length_b   1.000
_cell.length_c   1.000
_cell.angle_alpha   90.00
_cell.angle_beta   90.00
_cell.angle_gamma   90.00
#
_symmetry.space_group_name_H-M   'P 1'
#
loop_
_entity.id
_entity.type
_entity.pdbx_description
1 polymer ?
#
loop_
_entity_poly.entity_id
_entity_poly.type
_entity_poly.pdbx_seq_one_letter_code
_entity_poly.pdbx_strand_id
1 'polypeptide(L)'
;MKKIALFLLLLCVTAATVFSQEANTLQWQVSSKKVSEGVFDIIAKTTVPAGWVLYGLNPSVEGLESLKFSFSNENIKLAGTPVAEKKQNL
;
A
#
# COMPACT_ATOMS: atom_id res chain seq x y z
N MET A 1 -48.15 -15.76 6.87
CA MET A 1 -47.13 -16.01 5.82
C MET A 1 -46.57 -14.73 5.19
N LYS A 2 -47.40 -13.75 4.80
CA LYS A 2 -46.94 -12.49 4.18
C LYS A 2 -45.94 -11.66 5.03
N LYS A 3 -46.17 -11.58 6.35
CA LYS A 3 -45.27 -10.86 7.29
C LYS A 3 -43.92 -11.56 7.50
N ILE A 4 -43.91 -12.89 7.48
CA ILE A 4 -42.68 -13.70 7.60
C ILE A 4 -41.86 -13.61 6.31
N ALA A 5 -42.53 -13.67 5.15
CA ALA A 5 -41.88 -13.44 3.86
C ALA A 5 -41.28 -12.02 3.76
N LEU A 6 -41.98 -11.01 4.28
CA LEU A 6 -41.46 -9.64 4.33
C LEU A 6 -40.23 -9.52 5.24
N PHE A 7 -40.24 -10.20 6.38
CA PHE A 7 -39.11 -10.20 7.32
C PHE A 7 -37.88 -10.93 6.75
N LEU A 8 -38.09 -12.06 6.07
CA LEU A 8 -37.04 -12.80 5.34
C LEU A 8 -36.47 -11.99 4.17
N LEU A 9 -37.32 -11.25 3.45
CA LEU A 9 -36.88 -10.35 2.38
C LEU A 9 -36.01 -9.22 2.93
N LEU A 10 -36.43 -8.60 4.05
CA LEU A 10 -35.67 -7.55 4.71
C LEU A 10 -34.28 -8.04 5.18
N LEU A 11 -34.24 -9.26 5.73
CA LEU A 11 -33.00 -9.90 6.18
C LEU A 11 -32.04 -10.19 5.01
N CYS A 12 -32.55 -10.66 3.87
CA CYS A 12 -31.73 -10.89 2.66
C CYS A 12 -31.12 -9.60 2.10
N VAL A 13 -31.87 -8.47 2.14
CA VAL A 13 -31.35 -7.19 1.64
C VAL A 13 -30.21 -6.67 2.50
N THR A 14 -30.26 -6.86 3.82
CA THR A 14 -29.16 -6.43 4.71
C THR A 14 -27.88 -7.26 4.53
N ALA A 15 -28.00 -8.55 4.21
CA ALA A 15 -26.85 -9.43 3.98
C ALA A 15 -26.07 -9.10 2.69
N ALA A 16 -26.69 -8.41 1.72
CA ALA A 16 -26.06 -8.06 0.45
C ALA A 16 -25.13 -6.82 0.54
N THR A 17 -25.13 -6.08 1.66
CA THR A 17 -24.39 -4.81 1.80
C THR A 17 -23.02 -4.95 2.47
N VAL A 18 -22.54 -6.17 2.73
CA VAL A 18 -21.32 -6.42 3.53
C VAL A 18 -20.02 -6.37 2.69
N PHE A 19 -20.08 -6.03 1.41
CA PHE A 19 -18.88 -5.87 0.56
C PHE A 19 -18.27 -4.47 0.67
N SER A 20 -17.90 -4.05 1.88
CA SER A 20 -16.93 -2.97 2.05
C SER A 20 -15.58 -3.59 2.37
N GLN A 21 -14.95 -4.16 1.36
CA GLN A 21 -13.55 -4.54 1.43
C GLN A 21 -12.75 -3.38 0.85
N GLU A 22 -11.83 -2.82 1.63
CA GLU A 22 -10.90 -1.78 1.19
C GLU A 22 -10.08 -2.29 -0.01
N ALA A 23 -10.60 -2.06 -1.23
CA ALA A 23 -10.00 -2.55 -2.46
C ALA A 23 -9.05 -1.52 -3.11
N ASN A 24 -8.54 -0.55 -2.34
CA ASN A 24 -7.70 0.53 -2.88
C ASN A 24 -6.31 0.59 -2.25
N THR A 25 -5.82 -0.53 -1.74
CA THR A 25 -4.40 -0.66 -1.42
C THR A 25 -3.62 -0.79 -2.73
N LEU A 26 -2.69 0.14 -2.96
CA LEU A 26 -1.76 0.06 -4.09
C LEU A 26 -1.06 -1.31 -4.07
N GLN A 27 -1.08 -2.00 -5.20
CA GLN A 27 -0.42 -3.30 -5.33
C GLN A 27 1.07 -3.08 -5.53
N TRP A 28 1.86 -3.42 -4.51
CA TRP A 28 3.31 -3.25 -4.53
C TRP A 28 4.01 -4.55 -4.94
N GLN A 29 4.89 -4.45 -5.93
CA GLN A 29 5.87 -5.48 -6.27
C GLN A 29 7.16 -5.14 -5.53
N VAL A 30 7.58 -6.03 -4.63
CA VAL A 30 8.82 -5.87 -3.86
C VAL A 30 9.84 -6.88 -4.36
N SER A 31 11.06 -6.40 -4.61
CA SER A 31 12.19 -7.22 -5.02
C SER A 31 13.45 -6.79 -4.27
N SER A 32 14.47 -7.65 -4.27
CA SER A 32 15.77 -7.35 -3.69
C SER A 32 16.89 -7.63 -4.67
N LYS A 33 17.95 -6.82 -4.60
CA LYS A 33 19.16 -6.99 -5.41
C LYS A 33 20.37 -6.95 -4.50
N LYS A 34 21.17 -8.02 -4.49
CA LYS A 34 22.43 -8.04 -3.74
C LYS A 34 23.43 -7.06 -4.37
N VAL A 35 24.01 -6.18 -3.56
CA VAL A 35 25.01 -5.19 -4.01
C VAL A 35 26.41 -5.60 -3.53
N SER A 36 26.49 -6.15 -2.33
CA SER A 36 27.72 -6.74 -1.76
C SER A 36 27.37 -7.81 -0.72
N GLU A 37 28.38 -8.33 -0.02
CA GLU A 37 28.14 -9.21 1.11
C GLU A 37 27.34 -8.47 2.20
N GLY A 38 26.22 -9.06 2.63
CA GLY A 38 25.33 -8.49 3.65
C GLY A 38 24.53 -7.25 3.25
N VAL A 39 24.67 -6.72 2.02
CA VAL A 39 24.02 -5.48 1.58
C VAL A 39 23.14 -5.73 0.35
N PHE A 40 21.90 -5.29 0.44
CA PHE A 40 20.88 -5.47 -0.58
C PHE A 40 20.11 -4.18 -0.81
N ASP A 41 19.86 -3.85 -2.07
CA ASP A 41 18.84 -2.89 -2.43
C ASP A 41 17.47 -3.54 -2.32
N ILE A 42 16.51 -2.86 -1.70
CA ILE A 42 15.10 -3.24 -1.68
C ILE A 42 14.35 -2.31 -2.61
N ILE A 43 13.73 -2.88 -3.64
CA ILE A 43 13.04 -2.13 -4.69
C ILE A 43 11.55 -2.43 -4.57
N ALA A 44 10.77 -1.42 -4.18
CA ALA A 44 9.32 -1.47 -4.13
C ALA A 44 8.73 -0.66 -5.29
N LYS A 45 7.92 -1.29 -6.13
CA LYS A 45 7.32 -0.69 -7.32
C LYS A 45 5.82 -0.88 -7.33
N THR A 46 5.08 0.16 -7.70
CA THR A 46 3.64 0.09 -7.92
C THR A 46 3.24 0.93 -9.13
N THR A 47 2.02 0.72 -9.61
CA THR A 47 1.38 1.58 -10.61
C THR A 47 0.32 2.40 -9.89
N VAL A 48 0.50 3.72 -9.86
CA VAL A 48 -0.44 4.64 -9.22
C VAL A 48 -1.64 4.86 -10.16
N PRO A 49 -2.88 4.56 -9.73
CA PRO A 49 -4.07 4.79 -10.54
C PRO A 49 -4.29 6.28 -10.85
N ALA A 50 -5.05 6.56 -11.91
CA ALA A 50 -5.43 7.93 -12.25
C ALA A 50 -6.21 8.60 -11.09
N GLY A 51 -5.98 9.90 -10.89
CA GLY A 51 -6.61 10.69 -9.82
C GLY A 51 -5.86 10.69 -8.49
N TRP A 52 -4.80 9.88 -8.34
CA TRP A 52 -3.95 9.89 -7.16
C TRP A 52 -2.75 10.81 -7.34
N VAL A 53 -2.45 11.60 -6.30
CA VAL A 53 -1.22 12.41 -6.23
C VAL A 53 -0.24 11.72 -5.28
N LEU A 54 0.91 11.31 -5.82
CA LEU A 54 1.99 10.75 -5.01
C LEU A 54 2.84 11.89 -4.44
N TYR A 55 2.74 12.09 -3.13
CA TYR A 55 3.54 13.11 -2.42
C TYR A 55 5.00 12.67 -2.20
N GLY A 56 5.31 11.37 -2.38
CA GLY A 56 6.67 10.83 -2.39
C GLY A 56 7.47 11.12 -1.11
N LEU A 57 8.78 10.93 -1.18
CA LEU A 57 9.74 11.40 -0.17
C LEU A 57 10.10 12.85 -0.49
N ASN A 58 9.17 13.79 -0.25
CA ASN A 58 9.44 15.20 -0.47
C ASN A 58 9.72 15.90 0.87
N PRO A 59 10.99 16.16 1.22
CA PRO A 59 11.34 16.83 2.48
C PRO A 59 10.86 18.29 2.53
N SER A 60 10.43 18.86 1.41
CA SER A 60 9.96 20.24 1.32
C SER A 60 8.48 20.41 1.69
N VAL A 61 7.74 19.32 1.89
CA VAL A 61 6.33 19.36 2.29
C VAL A 61 6.24 19.27 3.80
N GLU A 62 5.88 20.37 4.44
CA GLU A 62 5.70 20.44 5.89
C GLU A 62 4.59 19.48 6.35
N GLY A 63 4.87 18.68 7.37
CA GLY A 63 3.94 17.67 7.90
C GLY A 63 3.91 16.33 7.13
N LEU A 64 4.66 16.18 6.04
CA LEU A 64 4.79 14.90 5.35
C LEU A 64 5.76 13.99 6.11
N GLU A 65 5.26 12.89 6.68
CA GLU A 65 6.12 11.89 7.29
C GLU A 65 6.98 11.19 6.24
N SER A 66 8.27 11.05 6.54
CA SER A 66 9.19 10.25 5.73
C SER A 66 8.87 8.76 5.82
N LEU A 67 9.29 7.98 4.81
CA LEU A 67 9.17 6.52 4.84
C LEU A 67 9.93 5.95 6.06
N LYS A 68 9.25 5.16 6.88
CA LYS A 68 9.85 4.46 8.03
C LYS A 68 9.97 2.98 7.71
N PHE A 69 11.16 2.42 7.92
CA PHE A 69 11.41 0.98 7.82
C PHE A 69 11.47 0.39 9.22
N SER A 70 10.68 -0.64 9.47
CA SER A 70 10.79 -1.48 10.66
C SER A 70 11.19 -2.89 10.25
N PHE A 71 12.31 -3.37 10.78
CA PHE A 71 12.76 -4.74 10.57
C PHE A 71 12.42 -5.56 11.81
N SER A 72 11.93 -6.78 11.60
CA SER A 72 11.66 -7.72 12.70
C SER A 72 12.92 -8.30 13.32
N ASN A 73 14.05 -8.20 12.63
CA ASN A 73 15.35 -8.69 13.07
C ASN A 73 16.29 -7.52 13.36
N GLU A 74 16.83 -7.48 14.58
CA GLU A 74 17.71 -6.44 15.10
C GLU A 74 19.08 -6.36 14.42
N ASN A 75 19.50 -7.42 13.73
CA ASN A 75 20.73 -7.45 12.97
C ASN A 75 20.61 -6.76 11.60
N ILE A 76 19.38 -6.42 11.18
CA ILE A 76 19.12 -5.71 9.93
C ILE A 76 19.10 -4.21 10.23
N LYS A 77 19.95 -3.47 9.52
CA LYS A 77 20.03 -2.01 9.59
C LYS A 77 19.69 -1.41 8.25
N LEU A 78 18.96 -0.30 8.27
CA LEU A 78 18.77 0.50 7.05
C LEU A 78 20.12 1.11 6.67
N ALA A 79 20.61 0.79 5.48
CA ALA A 79 21.79 1.40 4.90
C ALA A 79 21.37 2.47 3.88
N GLY A 80 21.84 3.70 4.05
CA GLY A 80 21.52 4.82 3.15
C GLY A 80 20.13 5.43 3.36
N THR A 81 19.72 6.26 2.41
CA THR A 81 18.43 6.96 2.42
C THR A 81 17.53 6.38 1.32
N PRO A 82 16.25 6.12 1.60
CA PRO A 82 15.32 5.69 0.56
C PRO A 82 15.20 6.75 -0.54
N VAL A 83 15.24 6.33 -1.81
CA VAL A 83 15.14 7.23 -2.96
C VAL A 83 13.89 6.87 -3.77
N ALA A 84 13.11 7.90 -4.13
CA ALA A 84 11.99 7.73 -5.05
C ALA A 84 12.49 7.89 -6.49
N GLU A 85 12.54 6.80 -7.24
CA GLU A 85 12.82 6.87 -8.68
C GLU A 85 11.52 7.07 -9.47
N LYS A 86 11.34 8.24 -10.08
CA LYS A 86 10.34 8.40 -11.14
C LYS A 86 10.88 7.77 -12.40
N LYS A 87 10.09 6.91 -13.06
CA LYS A 87 10.38 6.49 -14.43
C LYS A 87 10.33 7.76 -15.31
N GLN A 88 11.48 8.31 -15.68
CA GLN A 88 11.57 9.33 -16.73
C GLN A 88 11.09 8.65 -18.02
N ASN A 89 9.91 9.03 -18.48
CA ASN A 89 9.51 8.75 -19.86
C ASN A 89 10.37 9.67 -20.74
N LEU A 90 11.31 9.09 -21.48
CA LEU A 90 11.96 9.69 -22.65
C LEU A 90 10.95 9.83 -23.79
#